data_AF-A0A930ITT4-F1
#
_entry.id   AF-A0A930ITT4-F1
#
_cell.length_a   1.000
_cell.length_b   1.000
_cell.length_c   1.000
_cell.angle_alpha   90.00
_cell.angle_beta   90.00
_cell.angle_gamma   90.00
#
_symmetry.space_group_name_H-M   'P 1'
#
loop_
_entity.id
_entity.type
_entity.pdbx_description
1 polymer ?
#
loop_
_entity_poly.entity_id
_entity_poly.type
_entity_poly.pdbx_seq_one_letter_code
_entity_poly.pdbx_strand_id
1 'polypeptide(L)'
;STITGLNVDNGAYKRYSVTFVENHDVEYRSVSEQQDPIRKDTLAANAYLLAMPGTPCVFYKHYLAYPKEIKAMIDARKLAGITNESAYRPYRSSNDYYANVVTGEKGDLLVVVGKGANQLDVPSSRYKKLLSGYHYAYYLAREAELPWADKANGSYESENLKVKLVAVSADDNARLVYTLDGSTPTIGSNNVANGAEITLPEGKTILKVA
;
A
#
# COMPACT_ATOMS: atom_id res chain seq x y z
N SER A 1 29.47 6.32 -17.31
CA SER A 1 28.48 5.35 -16.82
C SER A 1 27.19 5.56 -17.59
N THR A 2 26.48 4.50 -17.95
CA THR A 2 25.11 4.64 -18.48
C THR A 2 24.19 4.95 -17.30
N ILE A 3 23.44 6.05 -17.38
CA ILE A 3 22.47 6.43 -16.34
C ILE A 3 21.39 5.33 -16.32
N THR A 4 20.97 4.88 -15.13
CA THR A 4 19.90 3.90 -14.94
C THR A 4 18.94 4.39 -13.86
N GLY A 5 17.68 3.97 -13.92
CA GLY A 5 16.65 4.37 -12.95
C GLY A 5 15.23 4.26 -13.51
N LEU A 6 14.23 4.57 -12.68
CA LEU A 6 12.81 4.36 -12.99
C LEU A 6 12.32 5.10 -14.24
N ASN A 7 12.92 6.25 -14.55
CA ASN A 7 12.52 7.13 -15.66
C ASN A 7 13.53 7.15 -16.82
N VAL A 8 14.58 6.35 -16.74
CA VAL A 8 15.64 6.37 -17.76
C VAL A 8 15.22 5.53 -18.96
N ASP A 9 15.52 6.04 -20.16
CA ASP A 9 15.18 5.42 -21.44
C ASP A 9 13.69 5.07 -21.52
N ASN A 10 12.85 6.09 -21.32
CA ASN A 10 11.39 5.95 -21.24
C ASN A 10 10.92 4.90 -20.20
N GLY A 11 11.71 4.74 -19.13
CA GLY A 11 11.47 3.77 -18.08
C GLY A 11 11.77 2.32 -18.47
N ALA A 12 12.64 2.06 -19.46
CA ALA A 12 13.07 0.70 -19.80
C ALA A 12 13.84 0.03 -18.64
N TYR A 13 14.60 0.81 -17.87
CA TYR A 13 15.46 0.31 -16.80
C TYR A 13 14.76 0.07 -15.46
N LYS A 14 13.48 0.44 -15.31
CA LYS A 14 12.72 0.22 -14.06
C LYS A 14 12.70 -1.25 -13.64
N ARG A 15 12.67 -2.16 -14.62
CA ARG A 15 12.68 -3.61 -14.39
C ARG A 15 13.94 -4.12 -13.68
N TYR A 16 15.05 -3.41 -13.80
CA TYR A 16 16.34 -3.76 -13.19
C TYR A 16 16.63 -2.92 -11.93
N SER A 17 15.75 -1.98 -11.59
CA SER A 17 15.96 -1.08 -10.46
C SER A 17 15.55 -1.76 -9.15
N VAL A 18 16.51 -1.94 -8.24
CA VAL A 18 16.22 -2.24 -6.83
C VAL A 18 16.19 -0.91 -6.08
N THR A 19 15.02 -0.55 -5.58
CA THR A 19 14.81 0.74 -4.92
C THR A 19 14.83 0.55 -3.41
N PHE A 20 15.37 1.50 -2.65
CA PHE A 20 15.40 1.47 -1.19
C PHE A 20 15.31 2.90 -0.64
N VAL A 21 14.79 3.05 0.58
CA VAL A 21 14.83 4.33 1.31
C VAL A 21 16.18 4.48 2.00
N GLU A 22 16.60 3.43 2.72
CA GLU A 22 17.84 3.35 3.47
C GLU A 22 18.42 1.93 3.43
N ASN A 23 19.67 1.80 3.86
CA ASN A 23 20.38 0.55 4.07
C ASN A 23 21.38 0.74 5.24
N HIS A 24 22.10 -0.33 5.58
CA HIS A 24 23.05 -0.33 6.70
C HIS A 24 24.21 0.66 6.54
N ASP A 25 24.55 1.06 5.31
CA ASP A 25 25.65 1.98 5.02
C ASP A 25 25.21 3.44 4.91
N VAL A 26 23.92 3.74 4.64
CA VAL A 26 23.40 5.12 4.43
C VAL A 26 22.64 5.69 5.63
N GLU A 27 22.18 4.85 6.56
CA GLU A 27 21.53 5.31 7.80
C GLU A 27 22.55 5.86 8.80
N TYR A 28 23.69 5.18 8.93
CA TYR A 28 24.74 5.52 9.89
C TYR A 28 26.08 4.96 9.43
N ARG A 29 27.04 5.83 9.11
CA ARG A 29 28.37 5.41 8.68
C ARG A 29 29.34 5.18 9.84
N SER A 30 29.47 6.15 10.77
CA SER A 30 30.27 5.99 11.99
C SER A 30 30.03 7.10 13.02
N VAL A 31 30.63 6.96 14.22
CA VAL A 31 30.63 8.00 15.28
C VAL A 31 31.29 9.30 14.83
N SER A 32 32.26 9.21 13.91
CA SER A 32 33.02 10.34 13.37
C SER A 32 32.48 10.86 12.05
N GLU A 33 31.53 10.15 11.42
CA GLU A 33 30.94 10.50 10.13
C GLU A 33 29.43 10.18 10.17
N GLN A 34 28.65 10.94 10.92
CA GLN A 34 27.20 10.77 10.92
C GLN A 34 26.63 11.13 9.54
N GLN A 35 25.76 10.27 9.00
CA GLN A 35 24.97 10.56 7.80
C GLN A 35 23.70 11.32 8.14
N ASP A 36 22.93 11.70 7.12
CA ASP A 36 21.62 12.33 7.26
C ASP A 36 20.48 11.33 6.93
N PRO A 37 20.16 10.40 7.85
CA PRO A 37 19.07 9.45 7.65
C PRO A 37 17.73 10.17 7.55
N ILE A 38 16.72 9.53 6.97
CA ILE A 38 15.35 10.01 6.99
C ILE A 38 14.80 9.95 8.43
N ARG A 39 14.61 11.12 9.05
CA ARG A 39 14.25 11.20 10.48
C ARG A 39 12.75 11.27 10.75
N LYS A 40 11.95 11.71 9.77
CA LYS A 40 10.55 12.10 10.01
C LYS A 40 9.56 11.41 9.09
N ASP A 41 9.88 11.30 7.82
CA ASP A 41 8.95 10.85 6.79
C ASP A 41 9.20 9.39 6.36
N THR A 42 9.71 8.54 7.26
CA THR A 42 10.01 7.13 7.02
C THR A 42 8.82 6.37 6.41
N LEU A 43 7.61 6.56 6.97
CA LEU A 43 6.39 5.94 6.45
C LEU A 43 6.02 6.46 5.07
N ALA A 44 6.10 7.77 4.83
CA ALA A 44 5.78 8.36 3.54
C ALA A 44 6.79 7.93 2.44
N ALA A 45 8.07 7.84 2.78
CA ALA A 45 9.09 7.36 1.86
C ALA A 45 8.87 5.88 1.49
N ASN A 46 8.58 5.02 2.47
CA ASN A 46 8.23 3.63 2.21
C ASN A 46 6.91 3.50 1.44
N ALA A 47 5.92 4.36 1.71
CA ALA A 47 4.67 4.39 0.95
C ALA A 47 4.91 4.75 -0.53
N TYR A 48 5.77 5.73 -0.83
CA TYR A 48 6.14 5.99 -2.21
C TYR A 48 6.87 4.79 -2.83
N LEU A 49 7.90 4.29 -2.15
CA LEU A 49 8.72 3.17 -2.59
C LEU A 49 7.88 1.93 -2.96
N LEU A 50 6.96 1.54 -2.07
CA LEU A 50 6.15 0.33 -2.20
C LEU A 50 5.01 0.48 -3.20
N ALA A 51 4.62 1.68 -3.59
CA ALA A 51 3.64 1.89 -4.66
C ALA A 51 4.27 1.92 -6.06
N MET A 52 5.53 2.35 -6.19
CA MET A 52 6.12 2.68 -7.48
C MET A 52 6.75 1.47 -8.21
N PRO A 53 7.03 1.57 -9.52
CA PRO A 53 7.76 0.53 -10.26
C PRO A 53 9.18 0.30 -9.71
N GLY A 54 9.85 -0.73 -10.22
CA GLY A 54 11.06 -1.30 -9.61
C GLY A 54 10.79 -2.37 -8.55
N THR A 55 11.86 -2.93 -8.01
CA THR A 55 11.83 -3.96 -6.96
C THR A 55 12.17 -3.30 -5.62
N PRO A 56 11.16 -3.00 -4.78
CA PRO A 56 11.40 -2.31 -3.52
C PRO A 56 12.08 -3.21 -2.50
N CYS A 57 13.13 -2.69 -1.87
CA CYS A 57 13.84 -3.27 -0.74
C CYS A 57 13.53 -2.44 0.51
N VAL A 58 12.74 -3.02 1.42
CA VAL A 58 12.40 -2.39 2.69
C VAL A 58 13.57 -2.55 3.65
N PHE A 59 13.99 -1.45 4.26
CA PHE A 59 15.04 -1.49 5.26
C PHE A 59 14.55 -2.17 6.55
N TYR A 60 15.35 -3.10 7.09
CA TYR A 60 14.95 -3.94 8.21
C TYR A 60 14.54 -3.13 9.45
N LYS A 61 15.25 -2.05 9.79
CA LYS A 61 14.89 -1.20 10.95
C LYS A 61 13.57 -0.46 10.74
N HIS A 62 13.27 -0.01 9.51
CA HIS A 62 11.96 0.59 9.21
C HIS A 62 10.85 -0.44 9.39
N TYR A 63 11.08 -1.67 8.93
CA TYR A 63 10.12 -2.77 9.11
C TYR A 63 9.88 -3.10 10.58
N LEU A 64 10.94 -3.16 11.41
CA LEU A 64 10.79 -3.39 12.85
C LEU A 64 10.02 -2.27 13.55
N ALA A 65 10.22 -1.02 13.14
CA ALA A 65 9.54 0.13 13.73
C ALA A 65 8.05 0.23 13.30
N TYR A 66 7.75 -0.14 12.05
CA TYR A 66 6.42 0.03 11.45
C TYR A 66 5.91 -1.23 10.72
N PRO A 67 5.88 -2.40 11.38
CA PRO A 67 5.60 -3.67 10.71
C PRO A 67 4.18 -3.71 10.14
N LYS A 68 3.20 -3.10 10.83
CA LYS A 68 1.80 -3.12 10.42
C LYS A 68 1.56 -2.24 9.21
N GLU A 69 2.10 -1.02 9.23
CA GLU A 69 1.95 -0.02 8.18
C GLU A 69 2.65 -0.46 6.90
N ILE A 70 3.92 -0.88 6.99
CA ILE A 70 4.69 -1.35 5.83
C ILE A 70 4.05 -2.59 5.24
N LYS A 71 3.55 -3.50 6.08
CA LYS A 71 2.88 -4.68 5.56
C LYS A 71 1.56 -4.35 4.88
N ALA A 72 0.79 -3.39 5.37
CA ALA A 72 -0.40 -2.90 4.68
C ALA A 72 -0.06 -2.28 3.31
N MET A 73 1.05 -1.54 3.21
CA MET A 73 1.54 -1.01 1.92
C MET A 73 1.92 -2.14 0.94
N ILE A 74 2.61 -3.19 1.42
CA ILE A 74 2.95 -4.38 0.63
C ILE A 74 1.67 -5.09 0.16
N ASP A 75 0.70 -5.28 1.06
CA ASP A 75 -0.56 -5.94 0.74
C ASP A 75 -1.34 -5.13 -0.33
N ALA A 76 -1.33 -3.78 -0.26
CA ALA A 76 -1.93 -2.92 -1.28
C ALA A 76 -1.20 -2.98 -2.64
N ARG A 77 0.14 -3.02 -2.65
CA ARG A 77 0.94 -3.23 -3.88
C ARG A 77 0.55 -4.53 -4.58
N LYS A 78 0.45 -5.61 -3.80
CA LYS A 78 0.05 -6.94 -4.27
C LYS A 78 -1.40 -6.97 -4.76
N LEU A 79 -2.31 -6.31 -4.04
CA LEU A 79 -3.72 -6.20 -4.41
C LEU A 79 -3.87 -5.55 -5.79
N ALA A 80 -3.20 -4.42 -6.02
CA ALA A 80 -3.22 -3.71 -7.29
C ALA A 80 -2.52 -4.47 -8.44
N GLY A 81 -1.68 -5.47 -8.12
CA GLY A 81 -0.89 -6.19 -9.12
C GLY A 81 0.28 -5.36 -9.67
N ILE A 82 0.92 -4.56 -8.82
CA ILE A 82 2.05 -3.72 -9.23
C ILE A 82 3.33 -4.55 -9.26
N THR A 83 4.05 -4.47 -10.38
CA THR A 83 5.32 -5.14 -10.60
C THR A 83 6.46 -4.12 -10.74
N ASN A 84 7.68 -4.61 -10.90
CA ASN A 84 8.82 -3.77 -11.26
C ASN A 84 8.66 -3.09 -12.63
N GLU A 85 7.81 -3.60 -13.51
CA GLU A 85 7.58 -3.12 -14.88
C GLU A 85 6.34 -2.23 -15.03
N SER A 86 5.56 -2.04 -13.96
CA SER A 86 4.38 -1.17 -13.98
C SER A 86 4.69 0.22 -14.56
N ALA A 87 3.74 0.78 -15.30
CA ALA A 87 3.77 2.17 -15.69
C ALA A 87 3.26 3.06 -14.54
N TYR A 88 3.60 4.34 -14.56
CA TYR A 88 2.99 5.31 -13.68
C TYR A 88 2.86 6.67 -14.37
N ARG A 89 1.98 7.50 -13.85
CA ARG A 89 1.77 8.88 -14.31
C ARG A 89 1.61 9.82 -13.12
N PRO A 90 2.13 11.06 -13.20
CA PRO A 90 1.84 12.09 -12.22
C PRO A 90 0.33 12.31 -12.12
N TYR A 91 -0.17 12.43 -10.88
CA TYR A 91 -1.57 12.78 -10.62
C TYR A 91 -1.69 14.26 -10.29
N ARG A 92 -1.04 14.69 -9.21
CA ARG A 92 -1.02 16.08 -8.72
C ARG A 92 0.23 16.31 -7.88
N SER A 93 0.68 17.55 -7.81
CA SER A 93 1.77 17.98 -6.93
C SER A 93 1.52 19.38 -6.38
N SER A 94 2.09 19.65 -5.21
CA SER A 94 2.15 20.96 -4.56
C SER A 94 3.36 21.00 -3.62
N ASN A 95 3.53 22.10 -2.89
CA ASN A 95 4.52 22.16 -1.80
C ASN A 95 4.20 21.20 -0.64
N ASP A 96 2.97 20.70 -0.55
CA ASP A 96 2.49 19.90 0.58
C ASP A 96 2.35 18.42 0.24
N TYR A 97 2.26 18.06 -1.04
CA TYR A 97 2.11 16.68 -1.47
C TYR A 97 2.67 16.39 -2.87
N TYR A 98 3.00 15.13 -3.09
CA TYR A 98 3.30 14.55 -4.40
C TYR A 98 2.46 13.28 -4.60
N ALA A 99 1.79 13.17 -5.75
CA ALA A 99 0.85 12.08 -6.02
C ALA A 99 1.06 11.48 -7.40
N ASN A 100 0.99 10.15 -7.49
CA ASN A 100 1.12 9.39 -8.73
C ASN A 100 0.07 8.30 -8.81
N VAL A 101 -0.43 8.05 -10.01
CA VAL A 101 -1.19 6.82 -10.30
C VAL A 101 -0.23 5.81 -10.90
N VAL A 102 -0.16 4.62 -10.30
CA VAL A 102 0.65 3.49 -10.76
C VAL A 102 -0.29 2.43 -11.30
N THR A 103 -0.03 1.98 -12.53
CA THR A 103 -0.85 0.97 -13.20
C THR A 103 -0.36 -0.42 -12.85
N GLY A 104 -1.16 -1.11 -12.04
CA GLY A 104 -0.99 -2.53 -11.76
C GLY A 104 -1.87 -3.38 -12.66
N GLU A 105 -1.56 -4.68 -12.73
CA GLU A 105 -2.29 -5.65 -13.56
C GLU A 105 -3.75 -5.83 -13.15
N LYS A 106 -4.09 -5.52 -11.88
CA LYS A 106 -5.43 -5.70 -11.31
C LYS A 106 -6.14 -4.38 -11.03
N GLY A 107 -5.43 -3.26 -10.99
CA GLY A 107 -6.03 -1.94 -10.77
C GLY A 107 -4.99 -0.83 -10.65
N ASP A 108 -5.43 0.40 -10.93
CA ASP A 108 -4.64 1.61 -10.76
C ASP A 108 -4.57 2.00 -9.28
N LEU A 109 -3.37 2.06 -8.69
CA LEU A 109 -3.13 2.54 -7.33
C LEU A 109 -2.65 3.99 -7.35
N LEU A 110 -3.40 4.87 -6.69
CA LEU A 110 -2.99 6.25 -6.42
C LEU A 110 -2.26 6.30 -5.08
N VAL A 111 -0.98 6.67 -5.11
CA VAL A 111 -0.18 7.02 -3.94
C VAL A 111 -0.11 8.53 -3.80
N VAL A 112 -0.31 9.02 -2.57
CA VAL A 112 -0.13 10.43 -2.19
C VAL A 112 0.80 10.46 -0.99
N VAL A 113 1.86 11.27 -1.07
CA VAL A 113 2.85 11.45 0.02
C VAL A 113 3.10 12.92 0.30
N GLY A 114 3.50 13.25 1.52
CA GLY A 114 3.75 14.60 2.01
C GLY A 114 2.78 15.03 3.11
N LYS A 115 3.09 16.15 3.78
CA LYS A 115 2.30 16.64 4.93
C LYS A 115 0.83 16.91 4.62
N GLY A 116 0.52 17.22 3.34
CA GLY A 116 -0.82 17.44 2.81
C GLY A 116 -1.50 16.19 2.24
N ALA A 117 -0.88 15.00 2.34
CA ALA A 117 -1.36 13.79 1.66
C ALA A 117 -2.78 13.37 2.07
N ASN A 118 -3.11 13.56 3.35
CA ASN A 118 -4.42 13.18 3.89
C ASN A 118 -5.51 14.22 3.62
N GLN A 119 -5.13 15.41 3.15
CA GLN A 119 -6.00 16.55 2.87
C GLN A 119 -6.31 16.69 1.38
N LEU A 120 -5.56 15.99 0.51
CA LEU A 120 -5.85 15.99 -0.92
C LEU A 120 -7.25 15.42 -1.17
N ASP A 121 -8.11 16.23 -1.76
CA ASP A 121 -9.42 15.79 -2.23
C ASP A 121 -9.27 14.84 -3.43
N VAL A 122 -9.55 13.56 -3.18
CA VAL A 122 -9.52 12.48 -4.16
C VAL A 122 -10.96 12.07 -4.44
N PRO A 123 -11.45 12.17 -5.70
CA PRO A 123 -12.84 11.88 -6.02
C PRO A 123 -13.25 10.45 -5.65
N SER A 124 -14.19 10.33 -4.70
CA SER A 124 -14.76 9.04 -4.26
C SER A 124 -15.57 8.32 -5.35
N SER A 125 -15.95 9.02 -6.42
CA SER A 125 -16.54 8.43 -7.62
C SER A 125 -15.55 7.63 -8.46
N ARG A 126 -14.23 7.85 -8.28
CA ARG A 126 -13.17 7.18 -9.06
C ARG A 126 -12.28 6.29 -8.20
N TYR A 127 -12.08 6.65 -6.95
CA TYR A 127 -11.11 5.98 -6.09
C TYR A 127 -11.70 5.63 -4.73
N LYS A 128 -11.29 4.48 -4.20
CA LYS A 128 -11.56 4.06 -2.82
C LYS A 128 -10.26 4.15 -2.01
N LYS A 129 -10.29 4.87 -0.89
CA LYS A 129 -9.14 4.91 0.04
C LYS A 129 -8.93 3.53 0.66
N LEU A 130 -7.74 2.97 0.52
CA LEU A 130 -7.38 1.68 1.12
C LEU A 130 -6.80 1.86 2.53
N LEU A 131 -5.85 2.79 2.66
CA LEU A 131 -5.09 3.02 3.88
C LEU A 131 -4.44 4.41 3.86
N SER A 132 -4.13 4.93 5.04
CA SER A 132 -3.46 6.21 5.24
C SER A 132 -2.72 6.21 6.56
N GLY A 133 -1.69 7.05 6.67
CA GLY A 133 -0.93 7.23 7.90
C GLY A 133 -0.16 8.54 7.89
N TYR A 134 0.95 8.58 8.63
CA TYR A 134 1.76 9.79 8.76
C TYR A 134 2.32 10.23 7.40
N HIS A 135 1.73 11.30 6.86
CA HIS A 135 2.11 11.92 5.58
C HIS A 135 1.99 11.01 4.34
N TYR A 136 1.08 10.03 4.36
CA TYR A 136 0.77 9.25 3.17
C TYR A 136 -0.67 8.74 3.12
N ALA A 137 -1.17 8.49 1.92
CA ALA A 137 -2.43 7.81 1.66
C ALA A 137 -2.38 7.01 0.35
N TYR A 138 -3.04 5.85 0.34
CA TYR A 138 -3.24 5.01 -0.84
C TYR A 138 -4.73 4.93 -1.18
N TYR A 139 -5.01 4.99 -2.47
CA TYR A 139 -6.35 4.80 -3.02
C TYR A 139 -6.28 3.84 -4.20
N LEU A 140 -7.28 2.99 -4.36
CA LEU A 140 -7.41 2.09 -5.50
C LEU A 140 -8.56 2.54 -6.38
N ALA A 141 -8.36 2.50 -7.69
CA ALA A 141 -9.40 2.82 -8.65
C ALA A 141 -10.59 1.87 -8.51
N ARG A 142 -11.81 2.41 -8.55
CA ARG A 142 -13.04 1.66 -8.23
C ARG A 142 -13.34 0.55 -9.23
N GLU A 143 -12.95 0.76 -10.49
CA GLU A 143 -13.07 -0.21 -11.58
C GLU A 143 -12.26 -1.50 -11.36
N ALA A 144 -11.40 -1.55 -10.34
CA ALA A 144 -10.65 -2.76 -10.01
C ALA A 144 -11.56 -3.92 -9.55
N GLU A 145 -12.72 -3.63 -8.95
CA GLU A 145 -13.65 -4.64 -8.42
C GLU A 145 -12.95 -5.62 -7.46
N LEU A 146 -12.21 -5.07 -6.49
CA LEU A 146 -11.38 -5.84 -5.56
C LEU A 146 -11.80 -5.69 -4.10
N PRO A 147 -11.75 -6.78 -3.31
CA PRO A 147 -11.95 -6.72 -1.89
C PRO A 147 -10.70 -6.22 -1.15
N TRP A 148 -10.89 -5.54 -0.02
CA TRP A 148 -9.82 -5.10 0.86
C TRP A 148 -10.19 -5.29 2.33
N ALA A 149 -9.21 -5.61 3.15
CA ALA A 149 -9.31 -5.64 4.61
C ALA A 149 -8.37 -4.58 5.18
N ASP A 150 -8.84 -3.76 6.12
CA ASP A 150 -8.05 -2.66 6.70
C ASP A 150 -6.89 -3.14 7.61
N LYS A 151 -6.87 -4.42 7.97
CA LYS A 151 -5.78 -5.06 8.70
C LYS A 151 -4.89 -5.83 7.73
N ALA A 152 -3.60 -5.50 7.74
CA ALA A 152 -2.60 -6.29 7.04
C ALA A 152 -2.59 -7.73 7.56
N ASN A 153 -2.25 -8.71 6.73
CA ASN A 153 -2.08 -10.08 7.24
C ASN A 153 -0.97 -10.08 8.33
N GLY A 154 -1.13 -10.78 9.45
CA GLY A 154 -0.12 -10.82 10.50
C GLY A 154 -0.69 -11.26 11.85
N SER A 155 0.15 -11.19 12.89
CA SER A 155 -0.24 -11.49 14.27
C SER A 155 -0.70 -10.23 15.00
N TYR A 156 -1.72 -10.38 15.83
CA TYR A 156 -2.36 -9.31 16.58
C TYR A 156 -2.62 -9.75 18.02
N GLU A 157 -2.19 -8.95 18.99
CA GLU A 157 -2.45 -9.15 20.41
C GLU A 157 -3.78 -8.45 20.79
N SER A 158 -4.91 -9.07 20.47
CA SER A 158 -6.24 -8.52 20.81
C SER A 158 -7.27 -9.64 20.90
N GLU A 159 -8.05 -9.66 21.99
CA GLU A 159 -9.12 -10.64 22.21
C GLU A 159 -10.32 -10.46 21.26
N ASN A 160 -10.40 -9.36 20.50
CA ASN A 160 -11.49 -9.07 19.58
C ASN A 160 -11.02 -8.20 18.42
N LEU A 161 -10.10 -8.71 17.59
CA LEU A 161 -9.59 -7.96 16.45
C LEU A 161 -10.73 -7.61 15.49
N LYS A 162 -11.06 -6.32 15.41
CA LYS A 162 -12.00 -5.78 14.43
C LYS A 162 -11.29 -5.54 13.11
N VAL A 163 -11.88 -6.04 12.04
CA VAL A 163 -11.42 -5.87 10.66
C VAL A 163 -12.54 -5.24 9.85
N LYS A 164 -12.24 -4.11 9.22
CA LYS A 164 -13.13 -3.45 8.29
C LYS A 164 -12.92 -4.02 6.90
N LEU A 165 -14.00 -4.52 6.30
CA LEU A 165 -14.02 -5.01 4.92
C LEU A 165 -14.49 -3.92 3.98
N VAL A 166 -13.75 -3.70 2.90
CA VAL A 166 -13.96 -2.61 1.96
C VAL A 166 -14.06 -3.19 0.55
N ALA A 167 -15.20 -2.94 -0.11
CA ALA A 167 -15.34 -3.22 -1.53
C ALA A 167 -14.81 -2.01 -2.32
N VAL A 168 -13.77 -2.25 -3.11
CA VAL A 168 -13.33 -1.31 -4.15
C VAL A 168 -14.11 -1.66 -5.41
N SER A 169 -15.23 -1.00 -5.61
CA SER A 169 -16.17 -1.31 -6.70
C SER A 169 -16.80 -0.04 -7.25
N ALA A 170 -17.13 -0.03 -8.55
CA ALA A 170 -17.95 1.00 -9.17
C ALA A 170 -19.41 0.96 -8.70
N ASP A 171 -19.89 -0.16 -8.13
CA ASP A 171 -21.19 -0.26 -7.47
C ASP A 171 -21.09 0.16 -6.00
N ASP A 172 -21.80 1.23 -5.62
CA ASP A 172 -21.87 1.68 -4.23
C ASP A 172 -22.56 0.66 -3.31
N ASN A 173 -23.38 -0.24 -3.88
CA ASN A 173 -24.09 -1.30 -3.15
C ASN A 173 -23.34 -2.64 -3.14
N ALA A 174 -22.10 -2.68 -3.66
CA ALA A 174 -21.30 -3.90 -3.67
C ALA A 174 -21.18 -4.50 -2.26
N ARG A 175 -21.33 -5.82 -2.21
CA ARG A 175 -21.18 -6.62 -0.98
C ARG A 175 -19.92 -7.46 -1.09
N LEU A 176 -19.31 -7.77 0.05
CA LEU A 176 -18.18 -8.67 0.12
C LEU A 176 -18.64 -10.01 0.66
N VAL A 177 -18.07 -11.10 0.14
CA VAL A 177 -18.21 -12.44 0.73
C VAL A 177 -16.89 -12.87 1.37
N TYR A 178 -16.95 -13.60 2.48
CA TYR A 178 -15.74 -13.99 3.20
C TYR A 178 -15.85 -15.32 3.94
N THR A 179 -14.68 -15.89 4.23
CA THR A 179 -14.46 -17.10 5.03
C THR A 179 -13.40 -16.83 6.08
N LEU A 180 -13.49 -17.50 7.23
CA LEU A 180 -12.57 -17.34 8.36
C LEU A 180 -11.55 -18.50 8.48
N ASP A 181 -11.75 -19.55 7.69
CA ASP A 181 -10.93 -20.76 7.65
C ASP A 181 -9.94 -20.80 6.48
N GLY A 182 -9.94 -19.76 5.64
CA GLY A 182 -9.08 -19.62 4.47
C GLY A 182 -9.58 -20.31 3.19
N SER A 183 -10.74 -20.97 3.25
CA SER A 183 -11.39 -21.53 2.05
C SER A 183 -11.78 -20.44 1.06
N THR A 184 -11.94 -20.78 -0.23
CA THR A 184 -12.36 -19.79 -1.24
C THR A 184 -13.81 -19.36 -0.99
N PRO A 185 -14.10 -18.06 -0.79
CA PRO A 185 -15.45 -17.58 -0.63
C PRO A 185 -16.33 -17.88 -1.86
N THR A 186 -17.61 -18.13 -1.60
CA THR A 186 -18.65 -18.35 -2.61
C THR A 186 -19.84 -17.44 -2.31
N ILE A 187 -20.83 -17.39 -3.20
CA ILE A 187 -22.07 -16.63 -2.99
C ILE A 187 -22.81 -17.06 -1.71
N GLY A 188 -22.65 -18.31 -1.27
CA GLY A 188 -23.23 -18.84 -0.03
C GLY A 188 -22.38 -18.62 1.23
N SER A 189 -21.19 -18.02 1.13
CA SER A 189 -20.34 -17.70 2.28
C SER A 189 -20.92 -16.53 3.09
N ASN A 190 -20.31 -16.23 4.25
CA ASN A 190 -20.68 -15.04 5.01
C ASN A 190 -20.56 -13.80 4.13
N ASN A 191 -21.47 -12.84 4.28
CA ASN A 191 -21.46 -11.63 3.46
C ASN A 191 -21.78 -10.38 4.26
N VAL A 192 -21.19 -9.26 3.85
CA VAL A 192 -21.36 -7.95 4.49
C VAL A 192 -21.48 -6.84 3.46
N ALA A 193 -22.10 -5.72 3.87
CA ALA A 193 -22.09 -4.50 3.08
C ALA A 193 -20.68 -3.87 3.05
N ASN A 194 -20.39 -3.08 2.01
CA ASN A 194 -19.16 -2.30 1.92
C ASN A 194 -18.93 -1.44 3.17
N GLY A 195 -17.75 -1.56 3.78
CA GLY A 195 -17.33 -0.79 4.94
C GLY A 195 -17.77 -1.35 6.28
N ALA A 196 -18.40 -2.52 6.31
CA ALA A 196 -18.75 -3.21 7.55
C ALA A 196 -17.49 -3.66 8.32
N GLU A 197 -17.59 -3.64 9.65
CA GLU A 197 -16.59 -4.24 10.53
C GLU A 197 -17.05 -5.64 10.96
N ILE A 198 -16.12 -6.59 10.94
CA ILE A 198 -16.29 -7.92 11.50
C ILE A 198 -15.29 -8.12 12.63
N THR A 199 -15.64 -8.95 13.62
CA THR A 199 -14.71 -9.38 14.67
C THR A 199 -14.15 -10.74 14.29
N LEU A 200 -12.83 -10.86 14.22
CA LEU A 200 -12.19 -12.16 14.03
C LEU A 200 -12.18 -12.92 15.36
N PRO A 201 -12.40 -14.25 15.34
CA PRO A 201 -12.31 -15.07 16.55
C PRO A 201 -10.86 -15.12 17.04
N GLU A 202 -10.70 -15.41 18.34
CA GLU A 202 -9.40 -15.65 18.95
C GLU A 202 -8.69 -16.84 18.28
N GLY A 203 -7.36 -16.73 18.19
CA GLY A 203 -6.50 -17.78 17.63
C GLY A 203 -6.13 -17.54 16.18
N LYS A 204 -5.78 -18.63 15.48
CA LYS A 204 -5.29 -18.56 14.09
C LYS A 204 -6.46 -18.50 13.11
N THR A 205 -6.75 -17.29 12.64
CA THR A 205 -7.75 -17.04 11.59
C THR A 205 -7.07 -16.83 10.23
N ILE A 206 -7.58 -17.47 9.18
CA ILE A 206 -7.21 -17.14 7.79
C ILE A 206 -8.45 -16.52 7.13
N LEU A 207 -8.46 -15.20 7.04
CA LEU A 207 -9.52 -14.47 6.36
C LEU A 207 -9.26 -14.47 4.85
N LYS A 208 -10.24 -14.92 4.06
CA LYS A 208 -10.28 -14.68 2.61
C LYS A 208 -11.55 -13.91 2.28
N VAL A 209 -11.41 -12.89 1.46
CA VAL A 209 -12.49 -12.02 1.01
C VAL A 209 -12.53 -12.06 -0.52
N ALA A 210 -13.72 -12.11 -1.10
CA ALA A 210 -13.97 -11.97 -2.52
C ALA A 210 -14.94 -10.81 -2.77
#